data_AF-A0A7D6DQ67-F1
#
_entry.id   AF-A0A7D6DQ67-F1
#
_cell.length_a   1.000
_cell.length_b   1.000
_cell.length_c   1.000
_cell.angle_alpha   90.00
_cell.angle_beta   90.00
_cell.angle_gamma   90.00
#
_symmetry.space_group_name_H-M   'P 1'
#
loop_
_entity.id
_entity.type
_entity.pdbx_description
1 polymer ?
#
loop_
_entity_poly.entity_id
_entity_poly.type
_entity_poly.pdbx_seq_one_letter_code
_entity_poly.pdbx_strand_id
1 'polypeptide(L)'
;MQRRVYVLSLLLILCWTFLLSTAAYAIFEKGGMNQLLSADQAFVFDFEQKDNKLIVNWQIQPGYYLYQKQTKFLPNHAKLSKYQLPKGKYHEDEFFGKTVVYFNNLVINIPIISATDQANIEVRYQGCAAAGYCYPPETKIIPLSSVIATKQSLATSKFVQPNANSSAKKGLC
;
A
#
# COMPACT_ATOMS: atom_id res chain seq x y z
N MET A 1 36.70 26.61 67.02
CA MET A 1 35.85 27.35 66.06
C MET A 1 36.11 26.92 64.60
N GLN A 2 37.35 26.90 64.14
CA GLN A 2 37.68 26.64 62.72
C GLN A 2 37.24 25.28 62.17
N ARG A 3 37.33 24.19 62.97
CA ARG A 3 36.93 22.84 62.55
C ARG A 3 35.43 22.69 62.23
N ARG A 4 34.56 23.52 62.86
CA ARG A 4 33.12 23.57 62.56
C ARG A 4 32.82 24.38 61.30
N VAL A 5 33.62 25.41 61.04
CA VAL A 5 33.54 26.24 59.83
C VAL A 5 33.94 25.42 58.60
N TYR A 6 35.04 24.65 58.67
CA TYR A 6 35.46 23.81 57.54
C TYR A 6 34.46 22.71 57.19
N VAL A 7 33.78 22.10 58.18
CA VAL A 7 32.76 21.07 57.95
C VAL A 7 31.51 21.67 57.29
N LEU A 8 31.10 22.87 57.71
CA LEU A 8 29.98 23.59 57.08
C LEU A 8 30.33 24.06 55.65
N SER A 9 31.55 24.53 55.42
CA SER A 9 32.04 24.89 54.08
C SER A 9 32.16 23.67 53.15
N LEU A 10 32.60 22.51 53.66
CA LEU A 10 32.69 21.27 52.87
C LEU A 10 31.29 20.73 52.48
N LEU A 11 30.32 20.81 53.40
CA LEU A 11 28.94 20.39 53.15
C LEU A 11 28.22 21.31 52.13
N LEU A 12 28.51 22.61 52.13
CA LEU A 12 27.95 23.55 51.15
C LEU A 12 28.54 23.35 49.74
N ILE A 13 29.84 23.04 49.63
CA ILE A 13 30.50 22.75 48.34
C ILE A 13 30.00 21.43 47.74
N LEU A 14 29.82 20.38 48.55
CA LEU A 14 29.25 19.09 48.12
C LEU A 14 27.78 19.19 47.67
N CYS A 15 27.01 20.10 48.24
CA CYS A 15 25.63 20.37 47.82
C CYS A 15 25.59 21.12 46.47
N TRP A 16 26.55 22.02 46.24
CA TRP A 16 26.64 22.79 45.00
C TRP A 16 27.06 21.95 43.80
N THR A 17 27.95 20.96 44.01
CA THR A 17 28.37 20.03 42.94
C THR A 17 27.30 19.00 42.60
N PHE A 18 26.39 18.67 43.52
CA PHE A 18 25.28 17.75 43.26
C PHE A 18 24.15 18.39 42.43
N LEU A 19 24.00 19.72 42.49
CA LEU A 19 22.98 20.47 41.73
C LEU A 19 23.38 20.77 40.28
N LEU A 20 24.66 20.61 39.89
CA LEU A 20 25.12 20.92 38.53
C LEU A 20 25.13 19.71 37.57
N SER A 21 24.83 18.49 38.06
CA SER A 21 25.02 17.26 37.29
C SER A 21 23.79 16.78 36.48
N THR A 22 22.67 17.51 36.50
CA THR A 22 21.44 17.09 35.77
C THR A 22 21.19 17.85 34.46
N ALA A 23 21.99 18.86 34.12
CA ALA A 23 21.80 19.65 32.89
C ALA A 23 22.49 19.06 31.64
N ALA A 24 23.40 18.09 31.79
CA ALA A 24 24.20 17.59 30.66
C ALA A 24 23.54 16.49 29.82
N TYR A 25 22.43 15.88 30.28
CA TYR A 25 21.75 14.81 29.55
C TYR A 25 20.65 15.31 28.58
N ALA A 26 20.30 16.60 28.62
CA ALA A 26 19.20 17.15 27.82
C ALA A 26 19.63 17.65 26.42
N ILE A 27 20.89 17.44 26.01
CA ILE A 27 21.45 18.00 24.77
C ILE A 27 21.57 16.94 23.65
N PHE A 28 21.14 15.69 23.87
CA PHE A 28 21.22 14.60 22.88
C PHE A 28 19.87 14.15 22.29
N GLU A 29 18.86 15.02 22.20
CA GLU A 29 17.60 14.67 21.51
C GLU A 29 17.16 15.71 20.48
N LYS A 30 18.09 16.20 19.64
CA LYS A 30 17.70 17.09 18.55
C LYS A 30 18.57 16.98 17.29
N GLY A 31 18.62 15.77 16.75
CA GLY A 31 18.94 15.51 15.35
C GLY A 31 17.91 14.52 14.82
N GLY A 32 16.89 14.99 14.10
CA GLY A 32 15.77 14.21 13.62
C GLY A 32 16.20 13.06 12.70
N MET A 33 16.52 11.92 13.31
CA MET A 33 16.35 10.63 12.65
C MET A 33 14.90 10.23 12.87
N ASN A 34 14.00 10.67 11.98
CA ASN A 34 12.85 9.83 11.71
C ASN A 34 13.42 8.46 11.35
N GLN A 35 13.34 7.51 12.29
CA GLN A 35 13.88 6.18 12.11
C GLN A 35 13.29 5.63 10.80
N LEU A 36 14.14 5.50 9.79
CA LEU A 36 13.72 4.98 8.49
C LEU A 36 13.17 3.58 8.72
N LEU A 37 11.90 3.37 8.40
CA LEU A 37 11.23 2.09 8.60
C LEU A 37 11.80 1.06 7.62
N SER A 38 11.67 -0.23 7.92
CA SER A 38 11.87 -1.24 6.87
C SER A 38 10.75 -1.15 5.81
N ALA A 39 10.96 -1.75 4.63
CA ALA A 39 9.94 -1.75 3.58
C ALA A 39 8.62 -2.39 4.07
N ASP A 40 8.69 -3.50 4.80
CA ASP A 40 7.51 -4.19 5.34
C ASP A 40 6.78 -3.37 6.43
N GLN A 41 7.51 -2.53 7.17
CA GLN A 41 6.90 -1.61 8.14
C GLN A 41 6.29 -0.38 7.47
N ALA A 42 6.95 0.15 6.43
CA ALA A 42 6.47 1.30 5.67
C ALA A 42 5.27 0.97 4.78
N PHE A 43 5.23 -0.25 4.24
CA PHE A 43 4.23 -0.72 3.28
C PHE A 43 3.67 -2.07 3.75
N VAL A 44 2.79 -2.03 4.75
CA VAL A 44 2.18 -3.24 5.32
C VAL A 44 1.24 -3.85 4.29
N PHE A 45 1.68 -4.95 3.68
CA PHE A 45 0.98 -5.66 2.62
C PHE A 45 0.07 -6.74 3.17
N ASP A 46 -1.15 -6.84 2.63
CA ASP A 46 -2.10 -7.89 2.95
C ASP A 46 -3.03 -8.22 1.76
N PHE A 47 -3.66 -9.38 1.81
CA PHE A 47 -4.59 -9.83 0.78
C PHE A 47 -5.69 -10.73 1.32
N GLU A 48 -6.84 -10.71 0.65
CA GLU A 48 -7.95 -11.61 0.93
C GLU A 48 -8.54 -12.11 -0.39
N GLN A 49 -8.68 -13.43 -0.55
CA GLN A 49 -9.44 -14.01 -1.65
C GLN A 49 -10.78 -14.53 -1.14
N LYS A 50 -11.86 -14.09 -1.79
CA LYS A 50 -13.21 -14.63 -1.61
C LYS A 50 -13.77 -15.04 -2.96
N ASP A 51 -13.97 -16.34 -3.15
CA ASP A 51 -14.39 -16.94 -4.42
C ASP A 51 -13.48 -16.49 -5.57
N ASN A 52 -14.06 -15.82 -6.57
CA ASN A 52 -13.38 -15.27 -7.74
C ASN A 52 -12.94 -13.81 -7.58
N LYS A 53 -12.88 -13.28 -6.36
CA LYS A 53 -12.45 -11.91 -6.07
C LYS A 53 -11.24 -11.92 -5.16
N LEU A 54 -10.16 -11.31 -5.61
CA LEU A 54 -8.99 -11.02 -4.79
C LEU A 54 -8.97 -9.54 -4.43
N ILE A 55 -8.82 -9.24 -3.15
CA ILE A 55 -8.55 -7.91 -2.63
C ILE A 55 -7.10 -7.88 -2.20
N VAL A 56 -6.32 -6.96 -2.76
CA VAL A 56 -4.93 -6.73 -2.35
C VAL A 56 -4.83 -5.33 -1.77
N ASN A 57 -4.19 -5.19 -0.62
CA ASN A 57 -4.10 -3.91 0.05
C ASN A 57 -2.73 -3.65 0.68
N TRP A 58 -2.42 -2.36 0.79
CA TRP A 58 -1.29 -1.85 1.54
C TRP A 58 -1.77 -0.78 2.50
N GLN A 59 -1.33 -0.86 3.76
CA GLN A 59 -1.30 0.29 4.66
C GLN A 59 0.07 0.97 4.54
N ILE A 60 0.07 2.24 4.17
CA ILE A 60 1.28 3.01 3.86
C ILE A 60 1.50 3.99 5.00
N GLN A 61 2.65 3.89 5.67
CA GLN A 61 2.95 4.74 6.81
C GLN A 61 3.04 6.23 6.39
N PRO A 62 2.71 7.17 7.30
CA PRO A 62 2.88 8.59 7.04
C PRO A 62 4.30 8.94 6.61
N GLY A 63 4.43 9.75 5.56
CA GLY A 63 5.74 10.10 4.99
C GLY A 63 6.29 9.08 3.98
N TYR A 64 5.54 8.03 3.65
CA TYR A 64 5.88 7.05 2.64
C TYR A 64 4.84 7.03 1.52
N TYR A 65 5.24 6.54 0.34
CA TYR A 65 4.35 6.44 -0.83
C TYR A 65 4.76 5.30 -1.78
N LEU A 66 3.76 4.73 -2.46
CA LEU A 66 3.95 3.69 -3.49
C LEU A 66 3.74 4.27 -4.89
N TYR A 67 4.58 3.89 -5.85
CA TYR A 67 4.41 4.29 -7.25
C TYR A 67 3.32 3.47 -7.95
N GLN A 68 2.35 4.15 -8.57
CA GLN A 68 1.31 3.50 -9.36
C GLN A 68 1.91 2.68 -10.51
N LYS A 69 2.92 3.22 -11.20
CA LYS A 69 3.55 2.53 -12.35
C LYS A 69 4.37 1.31 -11.95
N GLN A 70 4.89 1.25 -10.72
CA GLN A 70 5.70 0.12 -10.23
C GLN A 70 4.86 -0.98 -9.56
N THR A 71 3.57 -0.73 -9.32
CA THR A 71 2.65 -1.76 -8.78
C THR A 71 2.17 -2.67 -9.91
N LYS A 72 2.60 -3.94 -9.91
CA LYS A 72 2.32 -4.93 -10.96
C LYS A 72 1.80 -6.23 -10.35
N PHE A 73 0.92 -6.89 -11.09
CA PHE A 73 0.36 -8.21 -10.75
C PHE A 73 0.65 -9.16 -11.90
N LEU A 74 1.41 -10.21 -11.62
CA LEU A 74 1.85 -11.21 -12.59
C LEU A 74 1.27 -12.57 -12.19
N PRO A 75 0.14 -12.99 -12.79
CA PRO A 75 -0.46 -14.27 -12.47
C PRO A 75 0.35 -15.43 -13.03
N ASN A 76 0.47 -16.51 -12.25
CA ASN A 76 1.05 -17.77 -12.66
C ASN A 76 0.01 -18.89 -12.45
N HIS A 77 -0.24 -19.70 -13.50
CA HIS A 77 -1.33 -20.68 -13.56
C HIS A 77 -2.73 -20.12 -13.21
N ALA A 78 -2.91 -18.81 -13.39
CA ALA A 78 -4.17 -18.10 -13.21
C ALA A 78 -4.42 -17.14 -14.37
N LYS A 79 -5.68 -16.74 -14.53
CA LYS A 79 -6.12 -15.71 -15.46
C LYS A 79 -6.91 -14.67 -14.68
N LEU A 80 -6.47 -13.42 -14.76
CA LEU A 80 -7.15 -12.29 -14.13
C LEU A 80 -8.01 -11.57 -15.17
N SER A 81 -9.15 -11.04 -14.73
CA SER A 81 -9.91 -10.08 -15.52
C SER A 81 -9.23 -8.71 -15.51
N LYS A 82 -9.70 -7.80 -16.36
CA LYS A 82 -9.27 -6.41 -16.31
C LYS A 82 -9.67 -5.81 -14.95
N TYR A 83 -8.68 -5.36 -14.21
CA TYR A 83 -8.86 -4.58 -12.98
C TYR A 83 -8.44 -3.12 -13.22
N GLN A 84 -8.84 -2.25 -12.31
CA GLN A 84 -8.52 -0.83 -12.36
C GLN A 84 -7.74 -0.47 -11.11
N LEU A 85 -6.62 0.23 -11.30
CA LEU A 85 -5.92 0.86 -10.20
C LEU A 85 -6.71 2.10 -9.76
N PRO A 86 -6.83 2.37 -8.45
CA PRO A 86 -7.53 3.56 -7.98
C PRO A 86 -6.81 4.84 -8.43
N LYS A 87 -7.51 5.97 -8.37
CA LYS A 87 -6.91 7.27 -8.67
C LYS A 87 -5.83 7.60 -7.62
N GLY A 88 -4.59 7.74 -8.07
CA GLY A 88 -3.49 8.21 -7.22
C GLY A 88 -3.37 9.74 -7.20
N LYS A 89 -2.31 10.23 -6.56
CA LYS A 89 -1.94 11.65 -6.53
C LYS A 89 -0.72 11.89 -7.41
N TYR A 90 -0.69 13.01 -8.12
CA TYR A 90 0.54 13.43 -8.80
C TYR A 90 1.62 13.73 -7.76
N HIS A 91 2.83 13.29 -8.05
CA HIS A 91 4.02 13.53 -7.25
C HIS A 91 5.22 13.73 -8.16
N GLU A 92 6.17 14.53 -7.72
CA GLU A 92 7.41 14.81 -8.44
C GLU A 92 8.56 14.62 -7.47
N ASP A 93 9.50 13.76 -7.85
CA ASP A 93 10.69 13.43 -7.07
C ASP A 93 11.89 13.23 -8.01
N GLU A 94 13.08 13.10 -7.43
CA GLU A 94 14.34 12.96 -8.17
C GLU A 94 14.52 11.56 -8.80
N PHE A 95 13.72 10.56 -8.39
CA PHE A 95 13.86 9.18 -8.82
C PHE A 95 13.11 8.90 -10.12
N PHE A 96 11.86 9.36 -10.22
CA PHE A 96 10.98 9.11 -11.37
C PHE A 96 10.35 10.39 -11.94
N GLY A 97 10.68 11.57 -11.41
CA GLY A 97 10.10 12.83 -11.87
C GLY A 97 8.59 12.87 -11.65
N LYS A 98 7.85 13.45 -12.60
CA LYS A 98 6.40 13.55 -12.53
C LYS A 98 5.73 12.19 -12.73
N THR A 99 5.13 11.69 -11.65
CA THR A 99 4.49 10.38 -11.61
C THR A 99 3.21 10.41 -10.76
N VAL A 100 2.55 9.26 -10.66
CA VAL A 100 1.36 9.08 -9.81
C VAL A 100 1.70 8.10 -8.71
N VAL A 101 1.37 8.48 -7.47
CA VAL A 101 1.68 7.71 -6.26
C VAL A 101 0.45 7.53 -5.37
N TYR A 102 0.56 6.61 -4.42
CA TYR A 102 -0.42 6.39 -3.36
C TYR A 102 0.19 6.70 -2.00
N PHE A 103 -0.58 7.38 -1.16
CA PHE A 103 -0.26 7.67 0.23
C PHE A 103 -1.32 7.03 1.12
N ASN A 104 -0.98 6.77 2.38
CA ASN A 104 -1.85 6.25 3.44
C ASN A 104 -2.35 4.81 3.20
N ASN A 105 -2.99 4.55 2.06
CA ASN A 105 -3.47 3.23 1.69
C ASN A 105 -3.56 3.02 0.18
N LEU A 106 -3.52 1.75 -0.22
CA LEU A 106 -3.83 1.30 -1.57
C LEU A 106 -4.69 0.04 -1.46
N VAL A 107 -5.84 0.02 -2.11
CA VAL A 107 -6.73 -1.15 -2.17
C VAL A 107 -7.08 -1.42 -3.62
N ILE A 108 -6.91 -2.66 -4.07
CA ILE A 108 -7.13 -3.07 -5.45
C ILE A 108 -7.99 -4.33 -5.46
N ASN A 109 -9.10 -4.26 -6.21
CA ASN A 109 -9.99 -5.40 -6.44
C ASN A 109 -9.63 -6.06 -7.78
N ILE A 110 -9.25 -7.33 -7.74
CA ILE A 110 -8.79 -8.11 -8.87
C ILE A 110 -9.74 -9.29 -9.08
N PRO A 111 -10.62 -9.24 -10.11
CA PRO A 111 -11.45 -10.38 -10.43
C PRO A 111 -10.60 -11.50 -11.07
N ILE A 112 -10.77 -12.73 -10.58
CA ILE A 112 -10.10 -13.93 -11.07
C ILE A 112 -11.05 -14.63 -12.05
N ILE A 113 -10.57 -14.88 -13.27
CA ILE A 113 -11.32 -15.65 -14.28
C ILE A 113 -11.13 -17.14 -14.04
N SER A 114 -9.90 -17.57 -13.75
CA SER A 114 -9.56 -18.95 -13.44
C SER A 114 -8.27 -19.06 -12.65
N ALA A 115 -8.17 -20.06 -11.79
CA ALA A 115 -6.96 -20.39 -11.03
C ALA A 115 -6.92 -21.92 -10.80
N THR A 116 -5.77 -22.55 -11.06
CA THR A 116 -5.55 -23.96 -10.69
C THR A 116 -5.18 -24.08 -9.21
N ASP A 117 -5.08 -25.31 -8.69
CA ASP A 117 -4.72 -25.55 -7.28
C ASP A 117 -3.27 -25.15 -6.93
N GLN A 118 -2.44 -24.85 -7.92
CA GLN A 118 -1.04 -24.40 -7.74
C GLN A 118 -0.86 -22.94 -8.19
N ALA A 119 -1.95 -22.23 -8.43
CA ALA A 119 -1.92 -20.87 -8.93
C ALA A 119 -1.43 -19.88 -7.88
N ASN A 120 -0.73 -18.84 -8.35
CA ASN A 120 -0.31 -17.73 -7.52
C ASN A 120 -0.27 -16.44 -8.34
N ILE A 121 -0.14 -15.30 -7.66
CA ILE A 121 0.15 -14.00 -8.26
C ILE A 121 1.42 -13.46 -7.63
N GLU A 122 2.39 -13.14 -8.46
CA GLU A 122 3.54 -12.35 -8.06
C GLU A 122 3.15 -10.87 -8.10
N VAL A 123 3.16 -10.23 -6.94
CA VAL A 123 2.87 -8.81 -6.75
C VAL A 123 4.19 -8.06 -6.58
N ARG A 124 4.52 -7.23 -7.57
CA ARG A 124 5.70 -6.35 -7.50
C ARG A 124 5.26 -4.93 -7.17
N TYR A 125 5.97 -4.26 -6.26
CA TYR A 125 5.73 -2.86 -5.94
C TYR A 125 7.02 -2.17 -5.52
N GLN A 126 7.01 -0.84 -5.54
CA GLN A 126 8.12 -0.02 -5.07
C GLN A 126 7.58 1.27 -4.49
N GLY A 127 8.19 1.72 -3.40
CA GLY A 127 7.89 2.99 -2.78
C GLY A 127 9.13 3.70 -2.27
N CYS A 128 8.95 4.96 -1.89
CA CYS A 128 9.99 5.74 -1.25
C CYS A 128 9.46 6.42 0.02
N ALA A 129 10.39 6.90 0.84
CA ALA A 129 10.16 7.85 1.91
C ALA A 129 10.32 9.27 1.37
N ALA A 130 9.46 10.18 1.80
CA ALA A 130 9.56 11.61 1.51
C ALA A 130 10.85 12.25 2.06
N ALA A 131 11.56 11.54 2.96
CA ALA A 131 12.88 11.90 3.45
C ALA A 131 14.03 11.67 2.43
N GLY A 132 13.71 11.35 1.17
CA GLY A 132 14.69 11.22 0.09
C GLY A 132 15.32 9.83 -0.04
N TYR A 133 14.69 8.79 0.52
CA TYR A 133 15.16 7.41 0.39
C TYR A 133 14.16 6.57 -0.40
N CYS A 134 14.62 5.87 -1.44
CA CYS A 134 13.77 4.94 -2.17
C CYS A 134 14.16 3.48 -1.93
N TYR A 135 13.16 2.65 -1.63
CA TYR A 135 13.36 1.23 -1.41
C TYR A 135 13.58 0.51 -2.75
N PRO A 136 14.31 -0.62 -2.77
CA PRO A 136 14.34 -1.49 -3.93
C PRO A 136 12.94 -2.02 -4.27
N PRO A 137 12.71 -2.51 -5.51
CA PRO A 137 11.47 -3.21 -5.84
C PRO A 137 11.26 -4.44 -4.93
N GLU A 138 10.08 -4.52 -4.34
CA GLU A 138 9.62 -5.61 -3.49
C GLU A 138 8.74 -6.59 -4.28
N THR A 139 8.82 -7.86 -3.92
CA THR A 139 8.01 -8.93 -4.51
C THR A 139 7.30 -9.73 -3.42
N LYS A 140 5.97 -9.87 -3.53
CA LYS A 140 5.16 -10.74 -2.67
C LYS A 140 4.46 -11.80 -3.52
N ILE A 141 4.35 -13.01 -3.00
CA ILE A 141 3.63 -14.11 -3.66
C ILE A 141 2.30 -14.33 -2.95
N ILE A 142 1.20 -14.15 -3.68
CA ILE A 142 -0.14 -14.47 -3.22
C ILE A 142 -0.50 -15.86 -3.75
N PRO A 143 -0.60 -16.91 -2.91
CA PRO A 143 -1.19 -18.18 -3.32
C PRO A 143 -2.69 -17.97 -3.58
N LEU A 144 -3.23 -18.57 -4.65
CA LEU A 144 -4.64 -18.49 -4.98
C LEU A 144 -5.36 -19.79 -4.64
N SER A 145 -6.58 -19.66 -4.12
CA SER A 145 -7.55 -20.76 -4.13
C SER A 145 -8.06 -21.00 -5.54
N SER A 146 -8.33 -22.26 -5.90
CA SER A 146 -8.75 -22.60 -7.26
C SER A 146 -10.09 -21.97 -7.63
N VAL A 147 -10.17 -21.54 -8.89
CA VAL A 147 -11.36 -20.90 -9.47
C VAL A 147 -11.59 -21.57 -10.82
N ILE A 148 -12.71 -22.28 -10.94
CA ILE A 148 -13.12 -22.89 -12.19
C ILE A 148 -13.68 -21.77 -13.07
N ALA A 149 -13.18 -21.65 -14.30
CA ALA A 149 -13.68 -20.68 -15.27
C ALA A 149 -15.17 -20.88 -15.53
N THR A 150 -16.02 -20.02 -14.95
CA THR A 150 -17.41 -19.91 -15.38
C THR A 150 -17.43 -19.29 -16.76
N LYS A 151 -17.79 -20.09 -17.77
CA LYS A 151 -18.14 -19.61 -19.12
C LYS A 151 -19.42 -18.77 -19.06
N GLN A 152 -19.39 -17.55 -18.53
CA GLN A 152 -20.59 -16.73 -18.51
C GLN A 152 -20.29 -15.23 -18.59
N SER A 153 -20.23 -14.74 -19.83
CA SER A 153 -21.13 -13.68 -20.33
C SER A 153 -20.71 -13.20 -21.72
N LEU A 154 -20.91 -14.04 -22.74
CA LEU A 154 -20.87 -13.67 -24.15
C LEU A 154 -21.93 -14.48 -24.92
N ALA A 155 -23.17 -14.54 -24.41
CA ALA A 155 -24.28 -15.16 -25.12
C ALA A 155 -25.66 -14.75 -24.57
N THR A 156 -25.96 -13.46 -24.51
CA THR A 156 -27.35 -12.99 -24.42
C THR A 156 -27.54 -11.66 -25.14
N SER A 157 -27.16 -11.62 -26.42
CA SER A 157 -27.86 -10.80 -27.39
C SER A 157 -28.47 -11.76 -28.41
N LYS A 158 -29.56 -12.42 -28.00
CA LYS A 158 -30.48 -12.99 -29.00
C LYS A 158 -31.14 -11.79 -29.67
N PHE A 159 -30.71 -11.54 -30.91
CA PHE A 159 -31.50 -10.81 -31.89
C PHE A 159 -32.95 -11.30 -31.83
N VAL A 160 -33.84 -10.43 -31.38
CA VAL A 160 -35.27 -10.55 -31.66
C VAL A 160 -35.44 -10.22 -33.13
N GLN A 161 -35.67 -11.24 -33.96
CA GLN A 161 -36.13 -11.04 -35.33
C GLN A 161 -37.62 -10.66 -35.30
N PRO A 162 -38.03 -9.52 -35.88
CA PRO A 162 -39.44 -9.34 -36.22
C PRO A 162 -39.70 -10.14 -37.51
N ASN A 163 -40.45 -11.22 -37.35
CA ASN A 163 -41.02 -11.98 -38.46
C ASN A 163 -42.07 -11.11 -39.16
N ALA A 164 -41.83 -10.83 -40.44
CA ALA A 164 -42.83 -10.28 -41.35
C ALA A 164 -43.72 -11.41 -41.85
N ASN A 165 -45.03 -11.30 -41.65
CA ASN A 165 -45.98 -11.97 -42.53
C ASN A 165 -47.23 -11.10 -42.76
N SER A 166 -47.47 -10.87 -44.05
CA SER A 166 -48.53 -10.06 -44.64
C SER A 166 -49.90 -10.69 -44.47
N SER A 167 -50.96 -9.86 -44.41
CA SER A 167 -52.09 -10.05 -45.33
C SER A 167 -53.02 -8.84 -45.38
N ALA A 168 -53.44 -8.50 -46.60
CA ALA A 168 -54.29 -7.38 -46.97
C ALA A 168 -55.74 -7.53 -46.49
N LYS A 169 -56.42 -6.42 -46.15
CA LYS A 169 -57.89 -6.30 -46.30
C LYS A 169 -58.39 -4.85 -46.39
N LYS A 170 -58.66 -4.46 -47.64
CA LYS A 170 -59.73 -3.61 -48.21
C LYS A 170 -60.74 -2.88 -47.28
N GLY A 171 -60.99 -1.60 -47.55
CA GLY A 171 -62.18 -0.79 -47.16
C GLY A 171 -61.81 0.69 -47.04
N LEU A 172 -62.04 1.56 -48.04
CA LEU A 172 -63.28 2.29 -48.38
C LEU A 172 -63.93 3.03 -47.19
N CYS A 173 -63.64 4.34 -47.09
CA CYS A 173 -64.55 5.49 -46.90
C CYS A 173 -63.71 6.77 -46.97
#